data_AF-A0A034V7D2-F1
#
_entry.id   AF-A0A034V7D2-F1
#
_cell.length_a   1.000
_cell.length_b   1.000
_cell.length_c   1.000
_cell.angle_alpha   90.00
_cell.angle_beta   90.00
_cell.angle_gamma   90.00
#
_symmetry.space_group_name_H-M   'P 1'
#
loop_
_entity.id
_entity.type
_entity.pdbx_description
1 polymer ?
#
loop_
_entity_poly.entity_id
_entity_poly.type
_entity_poly.pdbx_seq_one_letter_code
_entity_poly.pdbx_strand_id
1 'polypeptide(L)'
;KLQTIRTQSKPKSIQTHVESLVKIEEPSQNLTIISTDALECKRAVKWICDYICYQCSRPPPAHSKDLHSTIVAAFQCTSAWLMQHPYLLQDKDCLQTVLEVVELGISGTKSVGKSGDIPKFKDEKELKPASMRVRDAAESLLTIILEQVGYFPGECGPESISSLLDEVALMKHCNSMPDSGAGSVGGTSITTEQAIAKFKYFVTENSTILALLEEPLGNAEDPQPTVTLLIRGPFGRHAWTMQLRHLPRSKSGTKYHAVNPGRPIPMNDTPQRIEFDQKFFPDGVEKVTPCVADYSIPTLEQIREQYGADNIRQLETMIENQSIDEKLAWAATDNSADSLSHAQESVPPAVCHEFQAARLFLSHFGFLTFEERNPNNPSESLGAPAQRPLIVLDTKRSQFAQELGTLDKLSARTYDTVHVFYVKSGQTTAQEIIGNMNDEHVRSLDAHFGNMLLTLGWPVDLEEHSGWTGLVSTSWSLKSSNQHDGDKQAHNRGNSAAANNADLRFNGESKVLYWADVSSEIAFVVPTEWNMHCETDGSCLSLCSSHSSGDSLQSAASAGNVWARATDANAENAKTQKSRNLSL
;
A
#
# COMPACT_ATOMS: atom_id res chain seq x y z
N LYS A 1 -40.00 -30.29 -38.19
CA LYS A 1 -39.44 -31.66 -38.36
C LYS A 1 -38.41 -31.87 -37.26
N LEU A 2 -38.82 -32.56 -36.19
CA LEU A 2 -37.91 -33.13 -35.19
C LEU A 2 -37.02 -34.17 -35.86
N GLN A 3 -35.72 -34.15 -35.56
CA GLN A 3 -34.89 -35.34 -35.71
C GLN A 3 -33.93 -35.45 -34.52
N THR A 4 -34.31 -36.37 -33.64
CA THR A 4 -33.52 -36.96 -32.58
C THR A 4 -32.46 -37.86 -33.20
N ILE A 5 -31.18 -37.73 -32.83
CA ILE A 5 -30.24 -38.84 -32.86
C ILE A 5 -29.49 -38.90 -31.53
N ARG A 6 -29.72 -40.03 -30.84
CA ARG A 6 -29.03 -40.54 -29.65
C ARG A 6 -27.54 -40.76 -29.92
N THR A 7 -26.70 -40.42 -28.97
CA THR A 7 -25.44 -41.14 -28.72
C THR A 7 -25.31 -41.49 -27.24
N GLN A 8 -24.71 -42.65 -27.03
CA GLN A 8 -24.82 -43.52 -25.87
C GLN A 8 -23.99 -43.05 -24.68
N SER A 9 -24.58 -43.07 -23.48
CA SER A 9 -23.87 -42.98 -22.21
C SER A 9 -23.33 -44.35 -21.79
N LYS A 10 -22.01 -44.48 -21.67
CA LYS A 10 -21.36 -45.41 -20.74
C LYS A 10 -20.45 -44.60 -19.80
N PRO A 11 -20.40 -44.93 -18.51
CA PRO A 11 -19.88 -44.05 -17.48
C PRO A 11 -18.36 -44.08 -17.49
N LYS A 12 -17.73 -42.92 -17.72
CA LYS A 12 -16.34 -42.72 -17.30
C LYS A 12 -16.38 -42.18 -15.88
N SER A 13 -15.76 -42.95 -14.99
CA SER A 13 -15.39 -42.61 -13.62
C SER A 13 -15.11 -41.12 -13.46
N ILE A 14 -16.07 -40.40 -12.87
CA ILE A 14 -15.84 -39.08 -12.30
C ILE A 14 -15.05 -39.34 -11.03
N GLN A 15 -13.72 -39.27 -11.16
CA GLN A 15 -12.88 -39.04 -9.99
C GLN A 15 -13.12 -37.58 -9.63
N THR A 16 -14.10 -37.35 -8.76
CA THR A 16 -14.25 -36.08 -8.06
C THR A 16 -12.96 -35.86 -7.31
N HIS A 17 -12.04 -35.08 -7.89
CA HIS A 17 -11.05 -34.38 -7.11
C HIS A 17 -11.87 -33.42 -6.24
N VAL A 18 -12.07 -33.87 -5.00
CA VAL A 18 -12.52 -33.04 -3.90
C VAL A 18 -11.55 -31.87 -3.89
N GLU A 19 -12.00 -30.69 -4.32
CA GLU A 19 -11.41 -29.45 -3.86
C GLU A 19 -11.36 -29.59 -2.34
N SER A 20 -10.15 -29.78 -1.81
CA SER A 20 -9.91 -29.56 -0.40
C SER A 20 -10.18 -28.08 -0.18
N LEU A 21 -11.45 -27.77 0.11
CA LEU A 21 -11.82 -26.66 0.96
C LEU A 21 -10.88 -26.76 2.16
N VAL A 22 -9.79 -26.00 2.09
CA VAL A 22 -9.04 -25.62 3.27
C VAL A 22 -10.09 -24.91 4.11
N LYS A 23 -10.63 -25.64 5.07
CA LYS A 23 -11.39 -25.09 6.16
C LYS A 23 -10.42 -24.11 6.82
N ILE A 24 -10.61 -22.83 6.52
CA ILE A 24 -10.09 -21.77 7.36
C ILE A 24 -10.87 -21.95 8.65
N GLU A 25 -10.30 -22.72 9.58
CA GLU A 25 -10.70 -22.62 10.97
C GLU A 25 -10.21 -21.24 11.42
N GLU A 26 -11.14 -20.28 11.39
CA GLU A 26 -10.95 -19.00 12.07
C GLU A 26 -10.47 -19.28 13.49
N PRO A 27 -9.35 -18.68 13.94
CA PRO A 27 -9.01 -18.69 15.34
C PRO A 27 -10.17 -18.03 16.07
N SER A 28 -10.82 -18.82 16.90
CA SER A 28 -12.10 -18.54 17.52
C SER A 28 -11.97 -17.40 18.52
N GLN A 29 -12.12 -16.16 18.04
CA GLN A 29 -12.90 -15.16 18.75
C GLN A 29 -14.38 -15.43 18.44
N ASN A 30 -14.90 -16.56 18.92
CA ASN A 30 -16.34 -16.83 18.93
C ASN A 30 -17.01 -15.93 20.01
N LEU A 31 -16.98 -14.62 19.80
CA LEU A 31 -18.04 -13.75 20.29
C LEU A 31 -19.24 -14.04 19.42
N THR A 32 -20.05 -15.03 19.81
CA THR A 32 -21.39 -15.21 19.27
C THR A 32 -22.20 -14.00 19.75
N ILE A 33 -22.08 -12.89 19.02
CA ILE A 33 -22.82 -11.67 19.26
C ILE A 33 -24.30 -12.02 19.07
N ILE A 34 -25.03 -12.10 20.18
CA ILE A 34 -26.48 -12.26 20.18
C ILE A 34 -27.03 -11.11 19.34
N SER A 35 -27.87 -11.37 18.33
CA SER A 35 -28.35 -10.35 17.36
C SER A 35 -28.79 -8.98 17.93
N THR A 36 -29.23 -8.92 19.19
CA THR A 36 -29.49 -7.68 19.96
C THR A 36 -28.26 -6.78 20.14
N ASP A 37 -27.06 -7.35 20.25
CA ASP A 37 -25.79 -6.67 20.50
C ASP A 37 -25.27 -5.96 19.23
N ALA A 38 -25.53 -6.49 18.03
CA ALA A 38 -25.10 -5.87 16.78
C ALA A 38 -25.78 -4.50 16.50
N LEU A 39 -27.08 -4.37 16.83
CA LEU A 39 -27.79 -3.10 16.68
C LEU A 39 -27.31 -2.07 17.71
N GLU A 40 -27.03 -2.50 18.94
CA GLU A 40 -26.48 -1.64 19.98
C GLU A 40 -25.05 -1.19 19.64
N CYS A 41 -24.20 -2.06 19.07
CA CYS A 41 -22.90 -1.69 18.51
C CYS A 41 -23.02 -0.60 17.42
N LYS A 42 -23.97 -0.75 16.47
CA LYS A 42 -24.26 0.28 15.45
C LYS A 42 -24.69 1.60 16.08
N ARG A 43 -25.57 1.55 17.09
CA ARG A 43 -26.04 2.74 17.82
C ARG A 43 -24.90 3.42 18.59
N ALA A 44 -24.01 2.64 19.21
CA ALA A 44 -22.85 3.15 19.92
C ALA A 44 -21.92 3.94 18.99
N VAL A 45 -21.56 3.37 17.83
CA VAL A 45 -20.77 4.09 16.82
C VAL A 45 -21.47 5.37 16.40
N LYS A 46 -22.77 5.32 16.10
CA LYS A 46 -23.55 6.51 15.77
C LYS A 46 -23.50 7.57 16.86
N TRP A 47 -23.65 7.19 18.14
CA TRP A 47 -23.60 8.13 19.26
C TRP A 47 -22.23 8.79 19.41
N ILE A 48 -21.14 8.04 19.22
CA ILE A 48 -19.77 8.60 19.25
C ILE A 48 -19.60 9.58 18.08
N CYS A 49 -20.06 9.22 16.88
CA CYS A 49 -20.05 10.09 15.70
C CYS A 49 -20.88 11.37 15.89
N ASP A 50 -22.09 11.25 16.44
CA ASP A 50 -22.97 12.39 16.76
C ASP A 50 -22.32 13.30 17.82
N TYR A 51 -21.65 12.70 18.82
CA TYR A 51 -20.91 13.43 19.84
C TYR A 51 -19.74 14.23 19.24
N ILE A 52 -18.95 13.64 18.34
CA ILE A 52 -17.89 14.36 17.61
C ILE A 52 -18.48 15.53 16.82
N CYS A 53 -19.56 15.29 16.06
CA CYS A 53 -20.24 16.35 15.31
C CYS A 53 -20.67 17.50 16.22
N TYR A 54 -21.30 17.17 17.35
CA TYR A 54 -21.76 18.15 18.32
C TYR A 54 -20.61 18.97 18.91
N GLN A 55 -19.52 18.32 19.30
CA GLN A 55 -18.36 19.00 19.89
C GLN A 55 -17.63 19.88 18.87
N CYS A 56 -17.55 19.48 17.60
CA CYS A 56 -17.01 20.32 16.53
C CYS A 56 -17.92 21.51 16.17
N SER A 57 -19.23 21.42 16.43
CA SER A 57 -20.21 22.48 16.14
C SER A 57 -20.30 23.57 17.21
N ARG A 58 -19.55 23.43 18.32
CA ARG A 58 -19.56 24.39 19.44
C ARG A 58 -19.10 25.77 18.95
N PRO A 59 -19.61 26.87 19.54
CA PRO A 59 -19.18 28.21 19.17
C PRO A 59 -17.71 28.46 19.58
N PRO A 60 -16.97 29.33 18.88
CA PRO A 60 -15.54 29.56 19.14
C PRO A 60 -15.14 29.83 20.61
N PRO A 61 -15.93 30.55 21.44
CA PRO A 61 -15.60 30.74 22.86
C PRO A 61 -15.56 29.45 23.69
N ALA A 62 -16.23 28.38 23.23
CA ALA A 62 -16.23 27.08 23.89
C ALA A 62 -15.08 26.18 23.43
N HIS A 63 -14.28 26.59 22.44
CA HIS A 63 -13.13 25.81 21.96
C HIS A 63 -11.99 25.92 22.96
N SER A 64 -11.79 24.87 23.74
CA SER A 64 -10.67 24.71 24.67
C SER A 64 -9.76 23.55 24.24
N LYS A 65 -8.53 23.55 24.78
CA LYS A 65 -7.59 22.44 24.60
C LYS A 65 -8.18 21.10 25.07
N ASP A 66 -8.97 21.12 26.14
CA ASP A 66 -9.60 19.93 26.71
C ASP A 66 -10.74 19.40 25.83
N LEU A 67 -11.53 20.31 25.23
CA LEU A 67 -12.54 19.96 24.23
C LEU A 67 -11.90 19.21 23.06
N HIS A 68 -10.83 19.76 22.47
CA HIS A 68 -10.13 19.12 21.35
C HIS A 68 -9.52 17.78 21.75
N SER A 69 -9.00 17.66 22.97
CA SER A 69 -8.48 16.39 23.49
C SER A 69 -9.60 15.34 23.65
N THR A 70 -10.81 15.75 24.02
CA THR A 70 -11.95 14.84 24.11
C THR A 70 -12.46 14.42 22.72
N ILE A 71 -12.43 15.32 21.73
CA ILE A 71 -12.74 14.97 20.34
C ILE A 71 -11.74 13.93 19.81
N VAL A 72 -10.43 14.14 20.04
CA VAL A 72 -9.39 13.19 19.66
C VAL A 72 -9.63 11.82 20.32
N ALA A 73 -9.95 11.79 21.62
CA ALA A 73 -10.26 10.55 22.32
C ALA A 73 -11.51 9.84 21.73
N ALA A 74 -12.51 10.59 21.26
CA ALA A 74 -13.69 10.02 20.61
C ALA A 74 -13.36 9.40 19.24
N PHE A 75 -12.47 10.02 18.45
CA PHE A 75 -11.94 9.41 17.23
C PHE A 75 -11.19 8.11 17.52
N GLN A 76 -10.29 8.11 18.51
CA GLN A 76 -9.56 6.91 18.94
C GLN A 76 -10.49 5.81 19.44
N CYS A 77 -11.52 6.16 20.21
CA CYS A 77 -12.55 5.24 20.66
C CYS A 77 -13.31 4.62 19.47
N THR A 78 -13.64 5.43 18.46
CA THR A 78 -14.27 4.94 17.23
C THR A 78 -13.36 3.95 16.50
N SER A 79 -12.06 4.25 16.37
CA SER A 79 -11.08 3.34 15.77
C SER A 79 -11.04 2.00 16.50
N ALA A 80 -10.88 2.01 17.83
CA ALA A 80 -10.83 0.79 18.64
C ALA A 80 -12.12 -0.03 18.52
N TRP A 81 -13.28 0.62 18.51
CA TRP A 81 -14.57 -0.05 18.38
C TRP A 81 -14.75 -0.72 17.02
N LEU A 82 -14.34 -0.05 15.94
CA LEU A 82 -14.44 -0.60 14.58
C LEU A 82 -13.45 -1.76 14.36
N MET A 83 -12.28 -1.71 14.98
CA MET A 83 -11.33 -2.83 14.96
C MET A 83 -11.90 -4.08 15.62
N GLN A 84 -12.60 -3.93 16.75
CA GLN A 84 -13.24 -5.05 17.44
C GLN A 84 -14.50 -5.56 16.74
N HIS A 85 -15.15 -4.69 15.93
CA HIS A 85 -16.40 -5.01 15.24
C HIS A 85 -16.36 -4.68 13.73
N PRO A 86 -15.53 -5.35 12.91
CA PRO A 86 -15.35 -5.01 11.49
C PRO A 86 -16.63 -5.09 10.65
N TYR A 87 -17.56 -5.98 11.03
CA TYR A 87 -18.85 -6.15 10.34
C TYR A 87 -19.69 -4.86 10.30
N LEU A 88 -19.46 -3.91 11.22
CA LEU A 88 -20.16 -2.63 11.24
C LEU A 88 -19.91 -1.80 9.97
N LEU A 89 -18.74 -1.95 9.33
CA LEU A 89 -18.43 -1.24 8.08
C LEU A 89 -19.07 -1.88 6.84
N GLN A 90 -19.64 -3.09 6.96
CA GLN A 90 -20.44 -3.70 5.89
C GLN A 90 -21.84 -3.06 5.80
N ASP A 91 -22.31 -2.45 6.90
CA ASP A 91 -23.55 -1.68 6.92
C ASP A 91 -23.33 -0.29 6.32
N LYS A 92 -24.05 0.00 5.24
CA LYS A 92 -23.89 1.24 4.46
C LYS A 92 -24.15 2.50 5.30
N ASP A 93 -25.14 2.48 6.18
CA ASP A 93 -25.48 3.66 6.99
C ASP A 93 -24.39 3.94 8.03
N CYS A 94 -23.86 2.89 8.65
CA CYS A 94 -22.77 2.98 9.61
C CYS A 94 -21.49 3.48 8.93
N LEU A 95 -21.11 2.88 7.80
CA LEU A 95 -19.97 3.33 7.01
C LEU A 95 -20.11 4.80 6.59
N GLN A 96 -21.28 5.19 6.08
CA GLN A 96 -21.55 6.58 5.72
C GLN A 96 -21.41 7.52 6.92
N THR A 97 -22.01 7.16 8.06
CA THR A 97 -21.94 7.95 9.30
C THR A 97 -20.51 8.19 9.74
N VAL A 98 -19.67 7.15 9.72
CA VAL A 98 -18.27 7.23 10.10
C VAL A 98 -17.48 8.09 9.11
N LEU A 99 -17.65 7.86 7.80
CA LEU A 99 -16.95 8.63 6.77
C LEU A 99 -17.32 10.12 6.78
N GLU A 100 -18.58 10.47 7.06
CA GLU A 100 -18.99 11.87 7.22
C GLU A 100 -18.31 12.55 8.41
N VAL A 101 -18.08 11.82 9.51
CA VAL A 101 -17.40 12.36 10.69
C VAL A 101 -15.90 12.49 10.46
N VAL A 102 -15.30 11.52 9.76
CA VAL A 102 -13.92 11.62 9.28
C VAL A 102 -13.77 12.83 8.37
N GLU A 103 -14.67 13.02 7.41
CA GLU A 103 -14.68 14.18 6.52
C GLU A 103 -14.77 15.50 7.29
N LEU A 104 -15.65 15.57 8.30
CA LEU A 104 -15.78 16.71 9.19
C LEU A 104 -14.49 16.97 9.97
N GLY A 105 -13.83 15.92 10.47
CA GLY A 105 -12.58 16.04 11.20
C GLY A 105 -11.42 16.55 10.34
N ILE A 106 -11.34 16.09 9.08
CA ILE A 106 -10.27 16.48 8.14
C ILE A 106 -10.51 17.89 7.57
N SER A 107 -11.73 18.15 7.08
CA SER A 107 -12.03 19.37 6.32
C SER A 107 -12.68 20.48 7.16
N GLY A 108 -13.27 20.14 8.30
CA GLY A 108 -14.12 21.05 9.08
C GLY A 108 -15.55 21.17 8.57
N THR A 109 -15.90 20.52 7.46
CA THR A 109 -17.24 20.55 6.85
C THR A 109 -17.69 19.16 6.43
N LYS A 110 -19.00 19.00 6.16
CA LYS A 110 -19.57 17.77 5.57
C LYS A 110 -20.03 18.05 4.15
N SER A 111 -19.99 17.03 3.28
CA SER A 111 -20.47 17.11 1.90
C SER A 111 -21.95 17.37 1.80
N VAL A 112 -22.73 16.76 2.71
CA VAL A 112 -24.17 17.01 2.87
C VAL A 112 -24.34 18.05 3.96
N GLY A 113 -24.56 19.29 3.54
CA GLY A 113 -24.83 20.42 4.43
C GLY A 113 -26.25 20.39 5.01
N LYS A 114 -26.76 21.57 5.38
CA LYS A 114 -28.17 21.70 5.76
C LYS A 114 -29.04 21.52 4.53
N SER A 115 -30.30 21.09 4.71
CA SER A 115 -31.24 20.82 3.62
C SER A 115 -31.29 22.00 2.63
N GLY A 116 -30.79 21.79 1.40
CA GLY A 116 -30.75 22.80 0.33
C GLY A 116 -29.35 23.23 -0.13
N ASP A 117 -28.28 22.85 0.58
CA ASP A 117 -26.91 23.15 0.15
C ASP A 117 -26.47 22.24 -1.02
N ILE A 118 -25.82 22.83 -2.03
CA ILE A 118 -25.23 22.09 -3.15
C ILE A 118 -24.01 21.33 -2.61
N PRO A 119 -23.88 20.00 -2.84
CA PRO A 119 -22.69 19.24 -2.46
C PRO A 119 -21.44 19.86 -3.06
N LYS A 120 -20.47 20.23 -2.21
CA LYS A 120 -19.17 20.71 -2.66
C LYS A 120 -18.24 19.54 -2.97
N PHE A 121 -17.54 19.60 -4.10
CA PHE A 121 -16.56 18.58 -4.45
C PHE A 121 -15.31 18.69 -3.56
N LYS A 122 -14.54 17.60 -3.45
CA LYS A 122 -13.37 17.51 -2.57
C LYS A 122 -12.36 18.64 -2.83
N ASP A 123 -12.11 18.97 -4.09
CA ASP A 123 -11.08 19.94 -4.49
C ASP A 123 -11.51 21.39 -4.26
N GLU A 124 -12.81 21.63 -4.04
CA GLU A 124 -13.40 22.94 -3.76
C GLU A 124 -13.54 23.21 -2.26
N LYS A 125 -13.23 22.22 -1.40
CA LYS A 125 -13.34 22.35 0.06
C LYS A 125 -12.10 23.03 0.63
N GLU A 126 -12.33 24.16 1.26
CA GLU A 126 -11.32 24.80 2.09
C GLU A 126 -11.13 24.00 3.38
N LEU A 127 -9.92 23.50 3.62
CA LEU A 127 -9.60 22.70 4.81
C LEU A 127 -9.51 23.60 6.05
N LYS A 128 -10.57 23.58 6.87
CA LYS A 128 -10.67 24.33 8.13
C LYS A 128 -11.08 23.39 9.29
N PRO A 129 -10.26 22.39 9.63
CA PRO A 129 -10.55 21.48 10.73
C PRO A 129 -10.66 22.24 12.06
N ALA A 130 -11.41 21.67 13.02
CA ALA A 130 -11.59 22.28 14.35
C ALA A 130 -10.25 22.51 15.09
N SER A 131 -9.27 21.65 14.85
CA SER A 131 -7.84 21.85 15.15
C SER A 131 -6.98 20.86 14.36
N MET A 132 -5.67 21.10 14.28
CA MET A 132 -4.73 20.17 13.66
C MET A 132 -4.76 18.78 14.32
N ARG A 133 -4.81 18.71 15.66
CA ARG A 133 -4.88 17.44 16.38
C ARG A 133 -6.15 16.63 16.04
N VAL A 134 -7.26 17.32 15.80
CA VAL A 134 -8.52 16.68 15.37
C VAL A 134 -8.40 16.20 13.92
N ARG A 135 -7.73 16.97 13.06
CA ARG A 135 -7.41 16.56 11.68
C ARG A 135 -6.60 15.26 11.68
N ASP A 136 -5.51 15.24 12.44
CA ASP A 136 -4.59 14.09 12.52
C ASP A 136 -5.31 12.84 13.05
N ALA A 137 -6.20 12.99 14.05
CA ALA A 137 -6.99 11.88 14.58
C ALA A 137 -8.02 11.35 13.56
N ALA A 138 -8.62 12.23 12.76
CA ALA A 138 -9.55 11.85 11.70
C ALA A 138 -8.85 11.18 10.52
N GLU A 139 -7.67 11.69 10.12
CA GLU A 139 -6.79 11.05 9.12
C GLU A 139 -6.37 9.65 9.60
N SER A 140 -5.97 9.51 10.87
CA SER A 140 -5.63 8.21 11.46
C SER A 140 -6.81 7.22 11.44
N LEU A 141 -8.03 7.66 11.79
CA LEU A 141 -9.23 6.81 11.68
C LEU A 141 -9.50 6.40 10.22
N LEU A 142 -9.34 7.31 9.26
CA LEU A 142 -9.51 7.01 7.84
C LEU A 142 -8.53 5.91 7.38
N THR A 143 -7.26 6.03 7.75
CA THR A 143 -6.24 5.02 7.45
C THR A 143 -6.61 3.67 8.05
N ILE A 144 -7.02 3.63 9.33
CA ILE A 144 -7.44 2.40 10.01
C ILE A 144 -8.61 1.73 9.27
N ILE A 145 -9.62 2.51 8.86
CA ILE A 145 -10.78 2.02 8.11
C ILE A 145 -10.36 1.40 6.77
N LEU A 146 -9.43 2.02 6.04
CA LEU A 146 -9.05 1.60 4.70
C LEU A 146 -8.06 0.42 4.70
N GLU A 147 -7.19 0.33 5.72
CA GLU A 147 -6.06 -0.61 5.71
C GLU A 147 -6.19 -1.75 6.74
N GLN A 148 -6.85 -1.51 7.88
CA GLN A 148 -6.75 -2.40 9.04
C GLN A 148 -8.06 -3.07 9.43
N VAL A 149 -9.20 -2.38 9.32
CA VAL A 149 -10.50 -2.94 9.75
C VAL A 149 -10.87 -4.14 8.89
N GLY A 150 -10.99 -5.31 9.53
CA GLY A 150 -11.30 -6.58 8.88
C GLY A 150 -10.11 -7.25 8.17
N TYR A 151 -8.94 -6.61 8.17
CA TYR A 151 -7.69 -7.17 7.65
C TYR A 151 -6.75 -7.63 8.77
N PHE A 152 -6.74 -6.94 9.92
CA PHE A 152 -5.90 -7.31 11.06
C PHE A 152 -6.56 -8.40 11.94
N PRO A 153 -5.79 -9.39 12.45
CA PRO A 153 -4.40 -9.68 12.08
C PRO A 153 -4.31 -10.25 10.66
N GLY A 154 -3.28 -9.81 9.91
CA GLY A 154 -3.06 -10.28 8.54
C GLY A 154 -2.45 -11.68 8.49
N GLU A 155 -2.03 -12.12 7.31
CA GLU A 155 -1.37 -13.43 7.11
C GLU A 155 -0.07 -13.58 7.91
N CYS A 156 0.60 -12.47 8.22
CA CYS A 156 1.79 -12.42 9.07
C CYS A 156 1.49 -12.35 10.57
N GLY A 157 0.24 -12.62 10.99
CA GLY A 157 -0.15 -12.59 12.40
C GLY A 157 -0.20 -11.18 13.02
N PRO A 158 -0.44 -11.07 14.35
CA PRO A 158 -0.45 -9.80 15.06
C PRO A 158 0.94 -9.16 15.22
N GLU A 159 2.01 -9.92 14.96
CA GLU A 159 3.39 -9.46 15.09
C GLU A 159 3.81 -8.43 14.04
N SER A 160 3.12 -8.37 12.89
CA SER A 160 3.39 -7.36 11.87
C SER A 160 2.13 -6.84 11.20
N ILE A 161 2.02 -5.52 11.12
CA ILE A 161 0.95 -4.82 10.37
C ILE A 161 1.37 -4.48 8.93
N SER A 162 2.62 -4.80 8.55
CA SER A 162 3.18 -4.49 7.23
C SER A 162 4.09 -5.63 6.74
N SER A 163 4.62 -5.51 5.52
CA SER A 163 5.49 -6.52 4.93
C SER A 163 6.88 -6.50 5.56
N LEU A 164 7.36 -7.69 5.93
CA LEU A 164 8.74 -7.90 6.38
C LEU A 164 9.73 -8.22 5.25
N LEU A 165 9.26 -8.22 4.00
CA LEU A 165 10.12 -8.50 2.84
C LEU A 165 11.11 -7.36 2.62
N ASP A 166 12.39 -7.71 2.57
CA ASP A 166 13.49 -6.81 2.22
C ASP A 166 14.10 -7.20 0.85
N GLU A 167 15.08 -6.41 0.41
CA GLU A 167 15.79 -6.63 -0.85
C GLU A 167 16.44 -8.01 -0.90
N VAL A 168 17.03 -8.46 0.21
CA VAL A 168 17.74 -9.74 0.31
C VAL A 168 16.75 -10.90 0.17
N ALA A 169 15.60 -10.83 0.83
CA ALA A 169 14.54 -11.83 0.77
C ALA A 169 13.96 -11.92 -0.65
N LEU A 170 13.73 -10.78 -1.33
CA LEU A 170 13.26 -10.78 -2.71
C LEU A 170 14.31 -11.36 -3.68
N MET A 171 15.58 -11.01 -3.53
CA MET A 171 16.64 -11.49 -4.41
C MET A 171 16.84 -13.02 -4.33
N LYS A 172 16.56 -13.65 -3.18
CA LYS A 172 16.56 -15.12 -3.05
C LYS A 172 15.52 -15.81 -3.95
N HIS A 173 14.47 -15.09 -4.36
CA HIS A 173 13.40 -15.63 -5.20
C HIS A 173 13.53 -15.21 -6.68
N CYS A 174 14.56 -14.44 -7.05
CA CYS A 174 14.80 -14.06 -8.45
C CYS A 174 15.39 -15.22 -9.26
N ASN A 175 14.89 -15.40 -10.50
CA ASN A 175 15.39 -16.42 -11.44
C ASN A 175 16.84 -16.21 -11.91
N SER A 176 17.37 -15.00 -11.74
CA SER A 176 18.70 -14.61 -12.19
C SER A 176 19.82 -15.12 -11.27
N MET A 177 19.47 -15.62 -10.07
CA MET A 177 20.42 -16.29 -9.20
C MET A 177 20.84 -17.61 -9.83
N PRO A 178 22.15 -17.90 -9.97
CA PRO A 178 22.60 -19.16 -10.52
C PRO A 178 22.01 -20.30 -9.70
N ASP A 179 21.33 -21.18 -10.42
CA ASP A 179 20.64 -22.37 -9.92
C ASP A 179 21.45 -23.02 -8.80
N SER A 180 20.95 -22.91 -7.57
CA SER A 180 21.21 -23.92 -6.55
C SER A 180 20.39 -25.12 -7.00
N GLY A 181 20.90 -25.81 -8.02
CA GLY A 181 20.31 -27.04 -8.51
C GLY A 181 20.02 -27.93 -7.31
N ALA A 182 18.81 -28.49 -7.28
CA ALA A 182 18.30 -29.34 -6.23
C ALA A 182 19.38 -30.33 -5.74
N GLY A 183 20.05 -30.01 -4.62
CA GLY A 183 21.14 -30.83 -4.08
C GLY A 183 22.34 -30.09 -3.46
N SER A 184 22.52 -28.78 -3.64
CA SER A 184 23.62 -28.07 -2.96
C SER A 184 23.20 -27.47 -1.61
N VAL A 185 23.65 -28.08 -0.51
CA VAL A 185 23.48 -27.65 0.89
C VAL A 185 24.37 -26.44 1.20
N GLY A 186 24.19 -25.35 0.48
CA GLY A 186 24.97 -24.13 0.67
C GLY A 186 24.47 -23.02 -0.25
N GLY A 187 23.35 -22.39 0.12
CA GLY A 187 22.86 -21.21 -0.57
C GLY A 187 23.91 -20.10 -0.52
N THR A 188 24.34 -19.62 -1.69
CA THR A 188 25.19 -18.44 -1.80
C THR A 188 24.45 -17.25 -1.18
N SER A 189 24.90 -16.77 -0.02
CA SER A 189 24.33 -15.60 0.63
C SER A 189 24.65 -14.36 -0.19
N ILE A 190 23.62 -13.74 -0.77
CA ILE A 190 23.74 -12.40 -1.35
C ILE A 190 23.89 -11.38 -0.20
N THR A 191 24.84 -10.46 -0.29
CA THR A 191 24.97 -9.40 0.72
C THR A 191 23.89 -8.34 0.51
N THR A 192 23.57 -7.58 1.56
CA THR A 192 22.59 -6.49 1.49
C THR A 192 22.93 -5.47 0.41
N GLU A 193 24.22 -5.12 0.27
CA GLU A 193 24.70 -4.16 -0.73
C GLU A 193 24.54 -4.68 -2.16
N GLN A 194 24.79 -5.97 -2.37
CA GLN A 194 24.59 -6.62 -3.67
C GLN A 194 23.11 -6.65 -4.04
N ALA A 195 22.22 -6.91 -3.07
CA ALA A 195 20.79 -6.86 -3.28
C ALA A 195 20.32 -5.43 -3.58
N ILE A 196 20.72 -4.44 -2.78
CA ILE A 196 20.39 -3.02 -2.99
C ILE A 196 20.81 -2.54 -4.39
N ALA A 197 21.96 -2.97 -4.89
CA ALA A 197 22.44 -2.58 -6.23
C ALA A 197 21.53 -3.02 -7.38
N LYS A 198 20.61 -3.97 -7.16
CA LYS A 198 19.62 -4.43 -8.14
C LYS A 198 18.35 -3.58 -8.18
N PHE A 199 18.11 -2.76 -7.17
CA PHE A 199 16.91 -1.93 -7.05
C PHE A 199 17.19 -0.49 -7.48
N LYS A 200 16.18 0.14 -8.08
CA LYS A 200 16.16 1.58 -8.36
C LYS A 200 15.36 2.28 -7.27
N TYR A 201 15.96 3.24 -6.57
CA TYR A 201 15.34 3.92 -5.45
C TYR A 201 14.91 5.34 -5.78
N PHE A 202 13.70 5.68 -5.38
CA PHE A 202 13.12 7.00 -5.55
C PHE A 202 12.42 7.45 -4.27
N VAL A 203 12.40 8.75 -4.01
CA VAL A 203 11.56 9.38 -3.00
C VAL A 203 10.42 10.10 -3.70
N THR A 204 9.21 9.92 -3.20
CA THR A 204 8.03 10.68 -3.61
C THR A 204 7.33 11.27 -2.40
N GLU A 205 6.66 12.41 -2.60
CA GLU A 205 5.89 13.13 -1.57
C GLU A 205 6.73 13.49 -0.31
N ASN A 206 8.06 13.49 -0.44
CA ASN A 206 9.06 13.71 0.62
C ASN A 206 8.99 12.74 1.82
N SER A 207 8.09 11.76 1.82
CA SER A 207 7.86 10.84 2.94
C SER A 207 7.87 9.36 2.55
N THR A 208 7.86 9.05 1.24
CA THR A 208 7.69 7.68 0.75
C THR A 208 8.87 7.29 -0.14
N ILE A 209 9.53 6.18 0.18
CA ILE A 209 10.61 5.59 -0.61
C ILE A 209 10.04 4.44 -1.45
N LEU A 210 10.32 4.47 -2.74
CA LEU A 210 10.00 3.42 -3.71
C LEU A 210 11.30 2.74 -4.14
N ALA A 211 11.45 1.44 -3.87
CA ALA A 211 12.51 0.62 -4.43
C ALA A 211 11.93 -0.31 -5.49
N LEU A 212 12.35 -0.17 -6.74
CA LEU A 212 11.81 -0.91 -7.89
C LEU A 212 12.82 -1.95 -8.39
N LEU A 213 12.35 -3.18 -8.52
CA LEU A 213 13.06 -4.34 -9.07
C LEU A 213 12.38 -4.78 -10.38
N GLU A 214 13.13 -4.81 -11.47
CA GLU A 214 12.66 -5.22 -12.80
C GLU A 214 13.03 -6.69 -13.12
N GLU A 215 13.36 -7.49 -12.11
CA GLU A 215 13.64 -8.92 -12.24
C GLU A 215 12.42 -9.76 -11.79
N PRO A 216 12.04 -10.82 -12.54
CA PRO A 216 10.92 -11.68 -12.17
C PRO A 216 11.27 -12.62 -11.01
N LEU A 217 10.35 -12.76 -10.06
CA LEU A 217 10.50 -13.56 -8.83
C LEU A 217 10.22 -15.08 -9.02
N GLY A 218 10.58 -15.64 -10.19
CA GLY A 218 10.42 -17.08 -10.47
C GLY A 218 9.00 -17.63 -10.53
N ASN A 219 8.00 -16.76 -10.42
CA ASN A 219 6.58 -17.10 -10.38
C ASN A 219 5.91 -17.13 -11.77
N ALA A 220 6.66 -16.98 -12.87
CA ALA A 220 6.13 -16.95 -14.22
C ALA A 220 6.98 -17.77 -15.20
N GLU A 221 6.33 -18.71 -15.90
CA GLU A 221 6.96 -19.51 -16.96
C GLU A 221 7.24 -18.71 -18.24
N ASP A 222 6.45 -17.65 -18.50
CA ASP A 222 6.57 -16.81 -19.69
C ASP A 222 7.14 -15.40 -19.35
N PRO A 223 8.04 -14.85 -20.19
CA PRO A 223 8.61 -13.53 -20.00
C PRO A 223 7.52 -12.45 -20.17
N GLN A 224 7.22 -11.74 -19.07
CA GLN A 224 6.23 -10.67 -19.06
C GLN A 224 6.81 -9.42 -18.38
N PRO A 225 6.45 -8.20 -18.82
CA PRO A 225 6.86 -6.97 -18.15
C PRO A 225 6.37 -7.01 -16.69
N THR A 226 7.32 -7.16 -15.77
CA THR A 226 7.06 -7.36 -14.34
C THR A 226 7.94 -6.39 -13.56
N VAL A 227 7.34 -5.75 -12.55
CA VAL A 227 8.06 -4.90 -11.60
C VAL A 227 7.61 -5.26 -10.19
N THR A 228 8.57 -5.45 -9.30
CA THR A 228 8.34 -5.61 -7.87
C THR A 228 8.77 -4.33 -7.16
N LEU A 229 7.91 -3.81 -6.30
CA LEU A 229 8.12 -2.59 -5.55
C LEU A 229 8.21 -2.91 -4.07
N LEU A 230 9.22 -2.37 -3.39
CA LEU A 230 9.22 -2.18 -1.94
C LEU A 230 8.92 -0.71 -1.66
N ILE A 231 7.75 -0.46 -1.07
CA ILE A 231 7.25 0.86 -0.71
C ILE A 231 7.48 1.02 0.79
N ARG A 232 8.30 1.99 1.19
CA ARG A 232 8.52 2.35 2.60
C ARG A 232 7.89 3.70 2.85
N GLY A 233 7.00 3.79 3.80
CA GLY A 233 6.35 5.03 4.19
C GLY A 233 6.05 5.08 5.69
N PRO A 234 5.31 6.09 6.15
CA PRO A 234 4.95 6.24 7.57
C PRO A 234 4.20 5.04 8.16
N PHE A 235 3.53 4.25 7.31
CA PHE A 235 2.73 3.08 7.69
C PHE A 235 3.51 1.75 7.59
N GLY A 236 4.82 1.84 7.48
CA GLY A 236 5.72 0.69 7.37
C GLY A 236 6.06 0.36 5.92
N ARG A 237 6.30 -0.92 5.67
CA ARG A 237 6.81 -1.41 4.40
C ARG A 237 5.77 -2.26 3.68
N HIS A 238 5.60 -2.04 2.38
CA HIS A 238 4.68 -2.83 1.55
C HIS A 238 5.43 -3.37 0.34
N ALA A 239 5.09 -4.59 -0.07
CA ALA A 239 5.71 -5.25 -1.22
C ALA A 239 4.65 -5.55 -2.28
N TRP A 240 4.75 -4.94 -3.46
CA TRP A 240 3.80 -5.14 -4.54
C TRP A 240 4.51 -5.65 -5.78
N THR A 241 4.01 -6.75 -6.36
CA THR A 241 4.45 -7.20 -7.69
C THR A 241 3.35 -6.92 -8.70
N MET A 242 3.70 -6.15 -9.72
CA MET A 242 2.81 -5.79 -10.82
C MET A 242 3.31 -6.43 -12.10
N GLN A 243 2.38 -6.96 -12.89
CA GLN A 243 2.70 -7.64 -14.14
C GLN A 243 1.72 -7.21 -15.23
N LEU A 244 2.25 -6.74 -16.36
CA LEU A 244 1.43 -6.35 -17.50
C LEU A 244 1.07 -7.58 -18.33
N ARG A 245 -0.23 -7.77 -18.56
CA ARG A 245 -0.79 -8.87 -19.37
C ARG A 245 -1.84 -8.35 -20.34
N HIS A 246 -1.90 -8.94 -21.54
CA HIS A 246 -2.97 -8.67 -22.49
C HIS A 246 -4.30 -9.37 -22.13
N LEU A 247 -4.24 -10.50 -21.42
CA LEU A 247 -5.41 -11.28 -21.01
C LEU A 247 -5.36 -11.57 -19.50
N PRO A 248 -6.53 -11.67 -18.83
CA PRO A 248 -6.61 -12.12 -17.44
C PRO A 248 -5.99 -13.50 -17.24
N ARG A 249 -5.45 -13.77 -16.03
CA ARG A 249 -4.78 -15.05 -15.68
C ARG A 249 -5.66 -16.28 -15.96
N SER A 250 -6.96 -16.17 -15.69
CA SER A 250 -7.94 -17.25 -15.95
C SER A 250 -8.10 -17.62 -17.42
N LYS A 251 -7.67 -16.76 -18.34
CA LYS A 251 -7.71 -16.98 -19.81
C LYS A 251 -6.32 -17.24 -20.40
N SER A 252 -5.25 -17.21 -19.59
CA SER A 252 -3.85 -17.33 -20.03
C SER A 252 -3.39 -18.78 -20.32
N GLY A 253 -4.18 -19.80 -20.00
CA GLY A 253 -3.81 -21.21 -20.26
C GLY A 253 -3.73 -21.57 -21.76
N THR A 254 -4.32 -20.75 -22.63
CA THR A 254 -4.07 -20.80 -24.06
C THR A 254 -2.83 -19.98 -24.35
N LYS A 255 -1.70 -20.65 -24.62
CA LYS A 255 -0.49 -20.02 -25.16
C LYS A 255 -0.82 -19.35 -26.49
N TYR A 256 -1.35 -18.13 -26.44
CA TYR A 256 -1.60 -17.31 -27.62
C TYR A 256 -0.26 -16.76 -28.08
N HIS A 257 0.51 -17.58 -28.78
CA HIS A 257 1.23 -17.04 -29.93
C HIS A 257 0.14 -16.67 -30.93
N ALA A 258 -0.44 -15.47 -30.79
CA ALA A 258 -1.26 -14.92 -31.85
C ALA A 258 -0.35 -14.91 -33.08
N VAL A 259 -0.59 -15.84 -34.01
CA VAL A 259 0.06 -15.85 -35.31
C VAL A 259 -0.23 -14.47 -35.86
N ASN A 260 0.82 -13.67 -36.05
CA ASN A 260 0.69 -12.31 -36.57
C ASN A 260 -0.22 -12.43 -37.80
N PRO A 261 -1.43 -11.83 -37.81
CA PRO A 261 -2.37 -12.01 -38.91
C PRO A 261 -1.83 -11.46 -40.24
N GLY A 262 -0.62 -10.89 -40.23
CA GLY A 262 -0.03 -10.19 -41.34
C GLY A 262 -0.67 -8.81 -41.46
N ARG A 263 0.05 -7.91 -42.11
CA ARG A 263 -0.58 -6.70 -42.64
C ARG A 263 -1.60 -7.13 -43.71
N PRO A 264 -2.83 -6.58 -43.74
CA PRO A 264 -3.73 -6.79 -44.87
C PRO A 264 -3.01 -6.45 -46.17
N ILE A 265 -2.99 -7.38 -47.11
CA ILE A 265 -2.38 -7.15 -48.43
C ILE A 265 -3.23 -6.06 -49.11
N PRO A 266 -2.63 -4.99 -49.67
CA PRO A 266 -3.35 -4.05 -50.50
C PRO A 266 -3.94 -4.83 -51.67
N MET A 267 -5.22 -5.17 -51.59
CA MET A 267 -5.97 -5.59 -52.76
C MET A 267 -6.09 -4.31 -53.59
N ASN A 268 -5.34 -4.22 -54.69
CA ASN A 268 -5.44 -3.15 -55.69
C ASN A 268 -6.83 -3.08 -56.36
N ASP A 269 -7.84 -3.67 -55.74
CA ASP A 269 -9.23 -3.51 -56.08
C ASP A 269 -9.57 -2.04 -55.85
N THR A 270 -9.58 -1.29 -56.94
CA THR A 270 -10.15 0.06 -56.95
C THR A 270 -11.56 -0.12 -56.41
N PRO A 271 -11.91 0.42 -55.23
CA PRO A 271 -13.26 0.29 -54.74
C PRO A 271 -14.14 0.87 -55.84
N GLN A 272 -15.04 0.05 -56.39
CA GLN A 272 -16.04 0.56 -57.34
C GLN A 272 -16.76 1.66 -56.59
N ARG A 273 -16.38 2.90 -56.89
CA ARG A 273 -17.07 4.07 -56.38
C ARG A 273 -18.47 3.88 -56.94
N ILE A 274 -19.41 3.56 -56.06
CA ILE A 274 -20.82 3.49 -56.44
C ILE A 274 -21.09 4.87 -57.02
N GLU A 275 -21.32 4.93 -58.33
CA GLU A 275 -21.72 6.15 -59.00
C GLU A 275 -23.10 6.50 -58.46
N PHE A 276 -23.14 7.27 -57.39
CA PHE A 276 -24.34 7.94 -56.98
C PHE A 276 -24.48 9.14 -57.90
N ASP A 277 -25.60 9.23 -58.62
CA ASP A 277 -26.07 10.54 -59.10
C ASP A 277 -26.22 11.43 -57.87
N GLN A 278 -25.24 12.31 -57.64
CA GLN A 278 -25.33 13.33 -56.61
C GLN A 278 -26.47 14.27 -57.01
N LYS A 279 -27.67 13.97 -56.54
CA LYS A 279 -28.75 14.93 -56.55
C LYS A 279 -28.34 16.06 -55.61
N PHE A 280 -27.89 17.18 -56.17
CA PHE A 280 -27.49 18.37 -55.42
C PHE A 280 -28.62 18.92 -54.54
N PHE A 281 -29.86 18.52 -54.80
CA PHE A 281 -31.04 18.88 -54.03
C PHE A 281 -32.02 17.71 -53.84
N PRO A 282 -32.81 17.70 -52.76
CA PRO A 282 -33.86 16.70 -52.53
C PRO A 282 -34.95 16.71 -53.62
N ASP A 283 -35.59 15.57 -53.85
CA ASP A 283 -36.72 15.46 -54.78
C ASP A 283 -37.87 16.41 -54.34
N GLY A 284 -38.24 17.36 -55.20
CA GLY A 284 -39.27 18.36 -54.93
C GLY A 284 -38.77 19.71 -54.42
N VAL A 285 -37.45 19.98 -54.47
CA VAL A 285 -36.90 21.32 -54.19
C VAL A 285 -37.53 22.39 -55.10
N GLU A 286 -37.88 22.02 -56.34
CA GLU A 286 -38.57 22.88 -57.30
C GLU A 286 -40.01 23.26 -56.91
N LYS A 287 -40.57 22.62 -55.87
CA LYS A 287 -41.88 22.98 -55.31
C LYS A 287 -41.79 24.03 -54.20
N VAL A 288 -40.59 24.33 -53.71
CA VAL A 288 -40.37 25.34 -52.68
C VAL A 288 -40.47 26.72 -53.33
N THR A 289 -41.33 27.59 -52.79
CA THR A 289 -41.46 28.96 -53.28
C THR A 289 -40.22 29.76 -52.85
N PRO A 290 -39.42 30.29 -53.79
CA PRO A 290 -38.20 31.00 -53.45
C PRO A 290 -38.52 32.31 -52.70
N CYS A 291 -37.73 32.60 -51.68
CA CYS A 291 -37.76 33.83 -50.91
C CYS A 291 -36.66 34.79 -51.39
N VAL A 292 -36.68 36.03 -50.90
CA VAL A 292 -35.75 37.09 -51.31
C VAL A 292 -34.28 36.70 -51.09
N ALA A 293 -33.99 35.88 -50.07
CA ALA A 293 -32.64 35.40 -49.78
C ALA A 293 -32.14 34.38 -50.82
N ASP A 294 -33.03 33.64 -51.50
CA ASP A 294 -32.61 32.63 -52.49
C ASP A 294 -32.02 33.26 -53.77
N TYR A 295 -32.24 34.56 -53.97
CA TYR A 295 -31.65 35.36 -55.07
C TYR A 295 -30.32 36.03 -54.69
N SER A 296 -29.80 35.82 -53.48
CA SER A 296 -28.50 36.41 -53.08
C SER A 296 -27.30 35.68 -53.67
N ILE A 297 -27.49 34.44 -54.16
CA ILE A 297 -26.46 33.68 -54.86
C ILE A 297 -26.68 33.90 -56.37
N PRO A 298 -25.74 34.53 -57.09
CA PRO A 298 -25.88 34.78 -58.51
C PRO A 298 -25.96 33.48 -59.30
N THR A 299 -26.83 33.44 -60.31
CA THR A 299 -26.94 32.31 -61.23
C THR A 299 -25.69 32.16 -62.08
N LEU A 300 -25.48 30.97 -62.66
CA LEU A 300 -24.32 30.70 -63.51
C LEU A 300 -24.22 31.66 -64.70
N GLU A 301 -25.37 32.10 -65.25
CA GLU A 301 -25.44 33.12 -66.29
C GLU A 301 -25.05 34.50 -65.78
N GLN A 302 -25.50 34.90 -64.58
CA GLN A 302 -25.10 36.17 -63.95
C GLN A 302 -23.61 36.20 -63.60
N ILE A 303 -23.04 35.08 -63.14
CA ILE A 303 -21.59 34.95 -62.92
C ILE A 303 -20.85 35.08 -64.27
N ARG A 304 -21.40 34.48 -65.33
CA ARG A 304 -20.81 34.57 -66.68
C ARG A 304 -20.85 35.97 -67.27
N GLU A 305 -21.90 36.73 -67.00
CA GLU A 305 -21.98 38.15 -67.36
C GLU A 305 -21.05 39.02 -66.50
N GLN A 306 -20.98 38.74 -65.19
CA GLN A 306 -20.21 39.54 -64.23
C GLN A 306 -18.69 39.39 -64.40
N TYR A 307 -18.22 38.18 -64.65
CA TYR A 307 -16.79 37.89 -64.79
C TYR A 307 -16.33 37.81 -66.24
N GLY A 308 -17.25 37.76 -67.21
CA GLY A 308 -16.94 37.69 -68.63
C GLY A 308 -16.50 36.30 -69.09
N ALA A 309 -16.80 35.97 -70.36
CA ALA A 309 -16.52 34.66 -70.93
C ALA A 309 -15.02 34.30 -70.96
N ASP A 310 -14.14 35.30 -71.06
CA ASP A 310 -12.70 35.09 -71.15
C ASP A 310 -12.08 34.62 -69.82
N ASN A 311 -12.54 35.16 -68.68
CA ASN A 311 -12.05 34.75 -67.35
C ASN A 311 -12.54 33.35 -66.98
N ILE A 312 -13.77 32.99 -67.37
CA ILE A 312 -14.30 31.64 -67.16
C ILE A 312 -13.53 30.62 -68.00
N ARG A 313 -13.20 30.96 -69.25
CA ARG A 313 -12.40 30.09 -70.11
C ARG A 313 -10.98 29.87 -69.56
N GLN A 314 -10.39 30.89 -68.92
CA GLN A 314 -9.12 30.73 -68.20
C GLN A 314 -9.25 29.77 -67.01
N LEU A 315 -10.33 29.88 -66.23
CA LEU A 315 -10.60 28.96 -65.11
C LEU A 315 -10.82 27.52 -65.58
N GLU A 316 -11.59 27.31 -66.65
CA GLU A 316 -11.77 25.99 -67.28
C GLU A 316 -10.42 25.39 -67.70
N THR A 317 -9.57 26.22 -68.32
CA THR A 317 -8.21 25.80 -68.72
C THR A 317 -7.34 25.47 -67.50
N MET A 318 -7.43 26.24 -66.40
CA MET A 318 -6.70 25.94 -65.16
C MET A 318 -7.17 24.64 -64.52
N ILE A 319 -8.47 24.34 -64.53
CA ILE A 319 -9.04 23.09 -64.00
C ILE A 319 -8.60 21.89 -64.84
N GLU A 320 -8.62 22.01 -66.17
CA GLU A 320 -8.12 20.95 -67.06
C GLU A 320 -6.63 20.70 -66.84
N ASN A 321 -5.81 21.76 -66.74
CA ASN A 321 -4.39 21.64 -66.45
C ASN A 321 -4.14 21.00 -65.09
N GLN A 322 -4.89 21.39 -64.05
CA GLN A 322 -4.79 20.76 -62.74
C GLN A 322 -5.13 19.27 -62.79
N SER A 323 -6.16 18.87 -63.54
CA SER A 323 -6.50 17.45 -63.72
C SER A 323 -5.39 16.66 -64.41
N ILE A 324 -4.73 17.27 -65.39
CA ILE A 324 -3.59 16.67 -66.08
C ILE A 324 -2.38 16.55 -65.14
N ASP A 325 -2.06 17.61 -64.40
CA ASP A 325 -0.95 17.65 -63.45
C ASP A 325 -1.13 16.65 -62.31
N GLU A 326 -2.37 16.51 -61.79
CA GLU A 326 -2.70 15.47 -60.83
C GLU A 326 -2.45 14.08 -61.45
N LYS A 327 -3.00 13.78 -62.63
CA LYS A 327 -2.76 12.47 -63.28
C LYS A 327 -1.27 12.19 -63.50
N LEU A 328 -0.49 13.20 -63.87
CA LEU A 328 0.96 13.09 -64.05
C LEU A 328 1.68 12.87 -62.71
N ALA A 329 1.28 13.55 -61.64
CA ALA A 329 1.84 13.37 -60.30
C ALA A 329 1.54 11.98 -59.74
N TRP A 330 0.33 11.46 -59.96
CA TRP A 330 -0.04 10.10 -59.60
C TRP A 330 0.78 9.07 -60.38
N ALA A 331 0.91 9.24 -61.70
CA ALA A 331 1.75 8.36 -62.54
C ALA A 331 3.25 8.43 -62.21
N ALA A 332 3.75 9.60 -61.82
CA ALA A 332 5.13 9.79 -61.36
C ALA A 332 5.37 9.12 -60.01
N THR A 333 4.37 9.15 -59.12
CA THR A 333 4.42 8.44 -57.83
C THR A 333 4.48 6.94 -58.06
N ASP A 334 3.57 6.36 -58.87
CA ASP A 334 3.54 4.92 -59.20
C ASP A 334 4.82 4.41 -59.87
N ASN A 335 5.51 5.25 -60.66
CA ASN A 335 6.77 4.89 -61.34
C ASN A 335 8.03 5.28 -60.55
N SER A 336 7.90 5.93 -59.39
CA SER A 336 9.05 6.29 -58.57
C SER A 336 9.63 5.06 -57.87
N ALA A 337 10.95 4.99 -57.69
CA ALA A 337 11.59 3.91 -56.93
C ALA A 337 11.17 3.91 -55.43
N ASP A 338 10.66 5.05 -54.95
CA ASP A 338 10.05 5.26 -53.64
C ASP A 338 8.54 4.92 -53.60
N SER A 339 7.91 4.53 -54.71
CA SER A 339 6.56 3.94 -54.67
C SER A 339 6.68 2.59 -54.00
N LEU A 340 6.50 2.60 -52.66
CA LEU A 340 6.25 1.48 -51.74
C LEU A 340 6.61 0.10 -52.31
N SER A 341 7.81 -0.01 -52.88
CA SER A 341 8.33 -1.26 -53.36
C SER A 341 8.70 -2.01 -52.09
N HIS A 342 8.46 -3.30 -52.06
CA HIS A 342 8.64 -4.20 -50.90
C HIS A 342 9.93 -4.03 -50.07
N ALA A 343 10.90 -3.22 -50.51
CA ALA A 343 12.21 -2.99 -49.91
C ALA A 343 12.21 -2.19 -48.58
N GLN A 344 11.13 -1.51 -48.19
CA GLN A 344 11.02 -0.81 -46.89
C GLN A 344 9.88 -1.36 -46.02
N GLU A 345 9.64 -2.67 -46.07
CA GLU A 345 8.66 -3.29 -45.19
C GLU A 345 9.14 -3.25 -43.73
N SER A 346 8.38 -2.58 -42.86
CA SER A 346 8.67 -2.50 -41.43
C SER A 346 8.57 -3.90 -40.82
N VAL A 347 9.71 -4.54 -40.57
CA VAL A 347 9.76 -5.84 -39.91
C VAL A 347 9.38 -5.66 -38.44
N PRO A 348 8.46 -6.46 -37.86
CA PRO A 348 8.17 -6.39 -36.44
C PRO A 348 9.47 -6.60 -35.65
N PRO A 349 9.70 -5.85 -34.55
CA PRO A 349 10.86 -6.05 -33.69
C PRO A 349 10.96 -7.51 -33.24
N ALA A 350 12.19 -7.99 -33.06
CA ALA A 350 12.41 -9.30 -32.46
C ALA A 350 11.79 -9.35 -31.06
N VAL A 351 11.31 -10.54 -30.65
CA VAL A 351 10.79 -10.77 -29.30
C VAL A 351 11.89 -10.41 -28.30
N CYS A 352 11.62 -9.46 -27.40
CA CYS A 352 12.52 -9.09 -26.31
C CYS A 352 12.09 -9.73 -24.99
N HIS A 353 13.08 -9.99 -24.13
CA HIS A 353 12.86 -10.50 -22.77
C HIS A 353 13.28 -9.48 -21.69
N GLU A 354 13.89 -8.37 -22.11
CA GLU A 354 14.24 -7.25 -21.26
C GLU A 354 13.15 -6.18 -21.34
N PHE A 355 12.56 -5.86 -20.20
CA PHE A 355 11.48 -4.89 -20.10
C PHE A 355 11.85 -3.77 -19.13
N GLN A 356 11.65 -2.52 -19.53
CA GLN A 356 11.75 -1.36 -18.64
C GLN A 356 10.44 -1.14 -17.87
N ALA A 357 10.02 -2.16 -17.10
CA ALA A 357 8.74 -2.18 -16.41
C ALA A 357 8.61 -1.07 -15.33
N ALA A 358 9.71 -0.65 -14.71
CA ALA A 358 9.73 0.45 -13.75
C ALA A 358 9.37 1.78 -14.43
N ARG A 359 9.89 2.05 -15.63
CA ARG A 359 9.53 3.27 -16.38
C ARG A 359 8.05 3.28 -16.75
N LEU A 360 7.51 2.12 -17.15
CA LEU A 360 6.09 1.98 -17.46
C LEU A 360 5.23 2.25 -16.21
N PHE A 361 5.59 1.65 -15.07
CA PHE A 361 4.93 1.92 -13.79
C PHE A 361 4.95 3.41 -13.45
N LEU A 362 6.13 4.03 -13.47
CA LEU A 362 6.29 5.43 -13.09
C LEU A 362 5.49 6.36 -14.02
N SER A 363 5.39 6.05 -15.31
CA SER A 363 4.55 6.77 -16.28
C SER A 363 3.05 6.62 -15.97
N HIS A 364 2.57 5.38 -15.80
CA HIS A 364 1.14 5.11 -15.56
C HIS A 364 0.61 5.72 -14.26
N PHE A 365 1.45 5.80 -13.22
CA PHE A 365 1.10 6.43 -11.95
C PHE A 365 1.36 7.95 -11.94
N GLY A 366 1.77 8.54 -13.07
CA GLY A 366 1.94 9.99 -13.22
C GLY A 366 3.20 10.55 -12.57
N PHE A 367 4.18 9.72 -12.21
CA PHE A 367 5.49 10.16 -11.73
C PHE A 367 6.43 10.59 -12.86
N LEU A 368 6.19 10.13 -14.09
CA LEU A 368 6.90 10.56 -15.30
C LEU A 368 5.91 11.13 -16.32
N THR A 369 6.21 12.31 -16.84
CA THR A 369 5.48 12.95 -17.95
C THR A 369 6.42 13.18 -19.14
N PHE A 370 5.87 13.23 -20.36
CA PHE A 370 6.65 13.47 -21.59
C PHE A 370 6.94 14.95 -21.88
N GLU A 371 6.53 15.89 -21.01
CA GLU A 371 6.67 17.32 -21.27
C GLU A 371 8.11 17.82 -21.11
N GLU A 372 8.59 18.54 -22.13
CA GLU A 372 9.91 19.14 -22.17
C GLU A 372 10.02 20.25 -21.11
N ARG A 373 10.83 20.00 -20.07
CA ARG A 373 11.19 21.02 -19.09
C ARG A 373 11.86 22.19 -19.82
N ASN A 374 11.35 23.40 -19.68
CA ASN A 374 12.01 24.58 -20.23
C ASN A 374 13.43 24.68 -19.61
N PRO A 375 14.50 24.53 -20.41
CA PRO A 375 15.87 24.45 -19.89
C PRO A 375 16.31 25.73 -19.15
N ASN A 376 15.63 26.84 -19.39
CA ASN A 376 15.93 28.14 -18.77
C ASN A 376 15.13 28.41 -17.49
N ASN A 377 14.15 27.59 -17.15
CA ASN A 377 13.36 27.75 -15.92
C ASN A 377 13.00 26.39 -15.31
N PRO A 378 13.99 25.66 -14.77
CA PRO A 378 13.74 24.35 -14.18
C PRO A 378 12.79 24.38 -12.96
N SER A 379 12.55 25.54 -12.36
CA SER A 379 11.61 25.71 -11.22
C SER A 379 10.15 25.91 -11.61
N GLU A 380 9.83 26.03 -12.90
CA GLU A 380 8.45 26.20 -13.34
C GLU A 380 7.69 24.87 -13.15
N SER A 381 6.74 24.84 -12.23
CA SER A 381 5.83 23.72 -12.04
C SER A 381 4.99 23.56 -13.31
N LEU A 382 5.26 22.51 -14.08
CA LEU A 382 4.52 22.15 -15.28
C LEU A 382 3.09 21.78 -14.90
N GLY A 383 2.13 22.63 -15.31
CA GLY A 383 0.70 22.33 -15.30
C GLY A 383 0.03 22.26 -13.93
N ALA A 384 -1.28 22.54 -13.93
CA ALA A 384 -2.17 22.10 -12.88
C ALA A 384 -2.70 20.71 -13.25
N PRO A 385 -2.59 19.69 -12.37
CA PRO A 385 -2.05 19.74 -11.01
C PRO A 385 -0.51 19.63 -10.98
N ALA A 386 0.09 20.17 -9.91
CA ALA A 386 1.53 20.15 -9.67
C ALA A 386 2.09 18.71 -9.74
N GLN A 387 3.14 18.52 -10.54
CA GLN A 387 3.84 17.24 -10.65
C GLN A 387 4.26 16.72 -9.27
N ARG A 388 4.04 15.42 -9.00
CA ARG A 388 4.57 14.79 -7.79
C ARG A 388 6.08 14.68 -7.92
N PRO A 389 6.88 15.34 -7.05
CA PRO A 389 8.32 15.26 -7.15
C PRO A 389 8.77 13.80 -6.99
N LEU A 390 9.57 13.33 -7.95
CA LEU A 390 10.22 12.02 -7.91
C LEU A 390 11.74 12.26 -7.88
N ILE A 391 12.38 11.94 -6.76
CA ILE A 391 13.81 12.19 -6.54
C ILE A 391 14.55 10.86 -6.50
N VAL A 392 15.60 10.71 -7.32
CA VAL A 392 16.43 9.49 -7.33
C VAL A 392 17.36 9.49 -6.10
N LEU A 393 17.46 8.35 -5.42
CA LEU A 393 18.42 8.15 -4.33
C LEU A 393 19.74 7.56 -4.83
N ASP A 394 20.85 8.00 -4.25
CA ASP A 394 22.20 7.50 -4.56
C ASP A 394 22.53 6.28 -3.70
N THR A 395 22.40 5.10 -4.29
CA THR A 395 22.69 3.80 -3.64
C THR A 395 24.18 3.52 -3.46
N LYS A 396 25.08 4.33 -4.05
CA LYS A 396 26.53 4.12 -3.94
C LYS A 396 27.13 4.66 -2.65
N ARG A 397 26.35 5.41 -1.85
CA ARG A 397 26.80 5.91 -0.55
C ARG A 397 27.04 4.75 0.41
N SER A 398 28.19 4.74 1.08
CA SER A 398 28.58 3.66 2.00
C SER A 398 27.64 3.46 3.19
N GLN A 399 26.90 4.51 3.59
CA GLN A 399 25.94 4.45 4.70
C GLN A 399 24.52 4.07 4.26
N PHE A 400 24.23 4.02 2.96
CA PHE A 400 22.86 3.82 2.46
C PHE A 400 22.22 2.53 2.98
N ALA A 401 22.95 1.41 2.91
CA ALA A 401 22.45 0.11 3.38
C ALA A 401 22.19 0.11 4.89
N GLN A 402 23.03 0.77 5.68
CA GLN A 402 22.88 0.89 7.13
C GLN A 402 21.69 1.78 7.50
N GLU A 403 21.52 2.92 6.83
CA GLU A 403 20.40 3.83 7.03
C GLU A 403 19.08 3.17 6.63
N LEU A 404 19.06 2.43 5.52
CA LEU A 404 17.90 1.65 5.08
C LEU A 404 17.53 0.56 6.09
N GLY A 405 18.53 -0.17 6.62
CA GLY A 405 18.30 -1.16 7.67
C GLY A 405 17.85 -0.54 9.01
N THR A 406 18.25 0.70 9.30
CA THR A 406 17.76 1.43 10.48
C THR A 406 16.31 1.89 10.28
N LEU A 407 15.97 2.35 9.07
CA LEU A 407 14.60 2.69 8.68
C LEU A 407 13.67 1.49 8.77
N ASP A 408 14.12 0.31 8.32
CA ASP A 408 13.32 -0.93 8.38
C ASP A 408 13.08 -1.43 9.83
N LYS A 409 13.84 -0.92 10.81
CA LYS A 409 13.63 -1.16 12.24
C LYS A 409 12.73 -0.12 12.91
N LEU A 410 12.18 0.84 12.16
CA LEU A 410 11.17 1.75 12.69
C LEU A 410 9.80 1.10 12.57
N SER A 411 9.19 0.79 13.71
CA SER A 411 7.82 0.27 13.73
C SER A 411 6.84 1.36 13.31
N ALA A 412 5.82 0.97 12.55
CA ALA A 412 4.65 1.80 12.29
C ALA A 412 3.69 1.85 13.51
N ARG A 413 3.96 1.01 14.53
CA ARG A 413 3.25 1.02 15.81
C ARG A 413 4.07 1.70 16.89
N THR A 414 3.36 2.15 17.91
CA THR A 414 3.99 2.40 19.21
C THR A 414 4.41 1.07 19.83
N TYR A 415 5.52 1.07 20.58
CA TYR A 415 6.00 -0.15 21.22
C TYR A 415 6.51 0.14 22.62
N ASP A 416 6.20 -0.75 23.55
CA ASP A 416 6.60 -0.63 24.96
C ASP A 416 7.19 -1.94 25.48
N THR A 417 8.13 -1.83 26.43
CA THR A 417 8.66 -2.98 27.18
C THR A 417 8.24 -2.86 28.63
N VAL A 418 7.53 -3.86 29.14
CA VAL A 418 7.05 -3.91 30.52
C VAL A 418 7.86 -4.94 31.29
N HIS A 419 8.64 -4.49 32.27
CA HIS A 419 9.38 -5.37 33.16
C HIS A 419 8.51 -5.82 34.33
N VAL A 420 8.32 -7.13 34.50
CA VAL A 420 7.48 -7.71 35.54
C VAL A 420 8.37 -8.37 36.59
N PHE A 421 8.25 -7.92 37.84
CA PHE A 421 9.05 -8.40 38.96
C PHE A 421 8.19 -9.13 39.99
N TYR A 422 8.71 -10.23 40.52
CA TYR A 422 8.15 -10.90 41.68
C TYR A 422 8.93 -10.51 42.93
N VAL A 423 8.28 -9.86 43.90
CA VAL A 423 8.90 -9.39 45.15
C VAL A 423 8.33 -10.18 46.32
N LYS A 424 9.18 -10.97 46.99
CA LYS A 424 8.80 -11.69 48.21
C LYS A 424 8.77 -10.74 49.41
N SER A 425 7.95 -11.09 50.41
CA SER A 425 7.89 -10.36 51.68
C SER A 425 9.29 -10.23 52.30
N GLY A 426 9.70 -8.99 52.62
CA GLY A 426 10.97 -8.69 53.27
C GLY A 426 12.15 -8.45 52.33
N GLN A 427 12.01 -8.70 51.02
CA GLN A 427 13.06 -8.37 50.04
C GLN A 427 13.15 -6.87 49.82
N THR A 428 14.36 -6.34 49.76
CA THR A 428 14.61 -4.89 49.58
C THR A 428 15.71 -4.57 48.58
N THR A 429 16.49 -5.57 48.15
CA THR A 429 17.60 -5.37 47.22
C THR A 429 17.23 -5.87 45.81
N ALA A 430 17.76 -5.22 44.78
CA ALA A 430 17.49 -5.60 43.38
C ALA A 430 17.95 -7.03 43.08
N GLN A 431 19.11 -7.43 43.63
CA GLN A 431 19.66 -8.76 43.43
C GLN A 431 18.77 -9.86 44.03
N GLU A 432 18.18 -9.64 45.22
CA GLU A 432 17.21 -10.58 45.82
C GLU A 432 15.94 -10.72 44.99
N ILE A 433 15.45 -9.62 44.42
CA ILE A 433 14.21 -9.59 43.63
C ILE A 433 14.42 -10.30 42.29
N ILE A 434 15.51 -9.99 41.58
CA ILE A 434 15.84 -10.61 40.28
C ILE A 434 16.17 -12.10 40.46
N GLY A 435 16.88 -12.46 41.53
CA GLY A 435 17.23 -13.85 41.84
C GLY A 435 16.04 -14.76 42.10
N ASN A 436 14.83 -14.23 42.32
CA ASN A 436 13.61 -15.03 42.41
C ASN A 436 13.29 -15.79 41.11
N MET A 437 13.74 -15.27 39.97
CA MET A 437 13.51 -15.84 38.64
C MET A 437 14.63 -16.77 38.16
N ASN A 438 15.59 -17.11 39.02
CA ASN A 438 16.59 -18.14 38.73
C ASN A 438 15.99 -19.56 38.82
N ASP A 439 16.57 -20.52 38.10
CA ASP A 439 16.06 -21.90 37.96
C ASP A 439 15.82 -22.62 39.29
N GLU A 440 16.60 -22.28 40.33
CA GLU A 440 16.47 -22.82 41.68
C GLU A 440 15.21 -22.31 42.39
N HIS A 441 14.85 -21.05 42.19
CA HIS A 441 13.79 -20.36 42.93
C HIS A 441 12.45 -20.32 42.18
N VAL A 442 12.46 -20.37 40.85
CA VAL A 442 11.26 -20.29 40.00
C VAL A 442 10.22 -21.36 40.37
N ARG A 443 10.67 -22.57 40.70
CA ARG A 443 9.78 -23.67 41.09
C ARG A 443 9.03 -23.42 42.41
N SER A 444 9.55 -22.53 43.25
CA SER A 444 9.00 -22.18 44.56
C SER A 444 8.12 -20.92 44.55
N LEU A 445 7.91 -20.32 43.37
CA LEU A 445 7.08 -19.13 43.22
C LEU A 445 5.59 -19.47 43.43
N ASP A 446 4.83 -18.46 43.85
CA ASP A 446 3.37 -18.59 43.97
C ASP A 446 2.75 -18.84 42.58
N ALA A 447 1.92 -19.88 42.47
CA ALA A 447 1.25 -20.23 41.23
C ALA A 447 0.38 -19.09 40.66
N HIS A 448 -0.14 -18.20 41.51
CA HIS A 448 -0.90 -17.03 41.05
C HIS A 448 -0.06 -16.07 40.21
N PHE A 449 1.25 -15.97 40.48
CA PHE A 449 2.14 -15.13 39.67
C PHE A 449 2.31 -15.68 38.26
N GLY A 450 2.56 -16.99 38.12
CA GLY A 450 2.65 -17.64 36.81
C GLY A 450 1.34 -17.52 36.03
N ASN A 451 0.19 -17.72 36.70
CA ASN A 451 -1.12 -17.53 36.07
C ASN A 451 -1.32 -16.08 35.60
N MET A 452 -0.97 -15.09 36.43
CA MET A 452 -1.05 -13.68 36.04
C MET A 452 -0.16 -13.37 34.83
N LEU A 453 1.09 -13.86 34.81
CA LEU A 453 1.99 -13.67 33.68
C LEU A 453 1.37 -14.17 32.36
N LEU A 454 0.79 -15.36 32.36
CA LEU A 454 0.17 -15.95 31.17
C LEU A 454 -1.11 -15.23 30.70
N THR A 455 -1.65 -14.29 31.50
CA THR A 455 -2.75 -13.42 31.07
C THR A 455 -2.30 -12.14 30.39
N LEU A 456 -1.02 -11.78 30.46
CA LEU A 456 -0.49 -10.53 29.91
C LEU A 456 -0.31 -10.58 28.38
N GLY A 457 -0.02 -11.76 27.82
CA GLY A 457 0.25 -11.90 26.40
C GLY A 457 0.54 -13.34 25.97
N TRP A 458 0.88 -13.50 24.69
CA TRP A 458 1.25 -14.78 24.09
C TRP A 458 2.73 -15.07 24.32
N PRO A 459 3.11 -16.25 24.82
CA PRO A 459 4.52 -16.64 24.88
C PRO A 459 5.06 -16.84 23.47
N VAL A 460 6.15 -16.15 23.14
CA VAL A 460 6.79 -16.22 21.81
C VAL A 460 8.30 -16.47 21.93
N ASP A 461 8.83 -17.28 21.02
CA ASP A 461 10.27 -17.54 20.89
C ASP A 461 10.91 -16.47 19.99
N LEU A 462 12.01 -15.87 20.45
CA LEU A 462 12.71 -14.76 19.76
C LEU A 462 13.34 -15.17 18.43
N GLU A 463 13.59 -16.47 18.24
CA GLU A 463 14.13 -17.01 16.99
C GLU A 463 13.08 -17.02 15.87
N GLU A 464 11.80 -17.12 16.21
CA GLU A 464 10.69 -17.25 15.26
C GLU A 464 9.83 -15.97 15.21
N HIS A 465 9.84 -15.17 16.27
CA HIS A 465 9.05 -13.95 16.38
C HIS A 465 9.68 -12.75 15.67
N SER A 466 8.86 -12.01 14.93
CA SER A 466 9.31 -10.86 14.13
C SER A 466 8.85 -9.50 14.66
N GLY A 467 7.98 -9.45 15.67
CA GLY A 467 7.51 -8.21 16.29
C GLY A 467 8.49 -7.65 17.33
N TRP A 468 7.99 -6.76 18.20
CA TRP A 468 8.77 -6.22 19.31
C TRP A 468 9.10 -7.28 20.36
N THR A 469 10.39 -7.54 20.56
CA THR A 469 10.94 -8.53 21.51
C THR A 469 11.45 -7.88 22.81
N GLY A 470 11.27 -6.58 22.97
CA GLY A 470 11.86 -5.81 24.07
C GLY A 470 13.24 -5.20 23.77
N LEU A 471 13.86 -5.59 22.64
CA LEU A 471 15.16 -5.09 22.18
C LEU A 471 15.12 -4.78 20.67
N VAL A 472 15.60 -3.60 20.28
CA VAL A 472 15.65 -3.17 18.85
C VAL A 472 16.54 -4.10 18.02
N SER A 473 17.58 -4.68 18.62
CA SER A 473 18.51 -5.58 17.94
C SER A 473 17.88 -6.91 17.51
N THR A 474 16.82 -7.37 18.20
CA THR A 474 16.17 -8.66 17.94
C THR A 474 14.75 -8.53 17.37
N SER A 475 14.23 -7.30 17.22
CA SER A 475 12.88 -6.98 16.72
C SER A 475 12.83 -6.67 15.22
N TRP A 476 11.63 -6.73 14.63
CA TRP A 476 11.30 -6.30 13.25
C TRP A 476 12.19 -6.86 12.14
N SER A 477 12.69 -8.08 12.35
CA SER A 477 13.54 -8.77 11.39
C SER A 477 12.84 -10.01 10.85
N LEU A 478 12.98 -10.25 9.55
CA LEU A 478 12.53 -11.51 8.97
C LEU A 478 13.37 -12.66 9.54
N LYS A 479 12.73 -13.50 10.35
CA LYS A 479 13.38 -14.69 10.90
C LYS A 479 13.44 -15.77 9.83
N SER A 480 14.59 -16.39 9.66
CA SER A 480 14.73 -17.51 8.71
C SER A 480 14.05 -18.72 9.34
N SER A 481 12.92 -19.15 8.78
CA SER A 481 12.35 -20.45 9.10
C SER A 481 13.36 -21.51 8.65
N ASN A 482 14.21 -22.00 9.55
CA ASN A 482 14.84 -23.28 9.32
C ASN A 482 13.69 -24.28 9.14
N GLN A 483 13.64 -24.94 7.98
CA GLN A 483 12.68 -26.00 7.68
C GLN A 483 12.82 -27.11 8.73
N HIS A 484 12.12 -26.96 9.84
CA HIS A 484 11.65 -28.05 10.70
C HIS A 484 10.13 -28.16 10.54
N ASP A 485 9.67 -28.09 9.28
CA ASP A 485 8.36 -28.59 8.90
C ASP A 485 8.42 -30.12 8.94
N GLY A 486 7.96 -30.68 10.06
CA GLY A 486 7.85 -32.11 10.27
C GLY A 486 6.94 -32.48 11.43
N ASP A 487 7.07 -31.84 12.60
CA ASP A 487 6.40 -32.35 13.82
C ASP A 487 5.83 -31.29 14.79
N LYS A 488 5.95 -29.97 14.53
CA LYS A 488 5.53 -28.96 15.53
C LYS A 488 4.09 -28.44 15.41
N GLN A 489 3.35 -28.78 14.34
CA GLN A 489 2.01 -28.21 14.11
C GLN A 489 0.85 -28.87 14.90
N ALA A 490 1.12 -29.76 15.86
CA ALA A 490 0.07 -30.45 16.63
C ALA A 490 0.15 -30.34 18.16
N HIS A 491 1.10 -29.58 18.74
CA HIS A 491 1.21 -29.40 20.20
C HIS A 491 1.39 -27.92 20.56
N ASN A 492 0.29 -27.15 20.61
CA ASN A 492 0.10 -26.05 21.60
C ASN A 492 -1.19 -25.22 21.41
N ARG A 493 -2.26 -25.77 20.83
CA ARG A 493 -3.60 -25.15 20.88
C ARG A 493 -4.64 -25.92 21.68
N GLY A 494 -4.22 -26.92 22.45
CA GLY A 494 -5.12 -27.68 23.32
C GLY A 494 -4.39 -28.33 24.48
N ASN A 495 -4.27 -27.61 25.60
CA ASN A 495 -4.60 -28.09 26.94
C ASN A 495 -4.13 -27.10 28.00
N SER A 496 -5.11 -26.44 28.61
CA SER A 496 -5.06 -25.96 29.99
C SER A 496 -4.89 -27.16 30.93
N ALA A 497 -3.65 -27.54 31.21
CA ALA A 497 -3.33 -28.46 32.28
C ALA A 497 -1.99 -28.03 32.88
N ALA A 498 -2.07 -27.28 33.99
CA ALA A 498 -0.98 -26.88 34.89
C ALA A 498 0.34 -26.51 34.17
N ALA A 499 0.56 -25.21 33.94
CA ALA A 499 1.89 -24.71 33.66
C ALA A 499 2.85 -25.25 34.73
N ASN A 500 3.73 -26.18 34.36
CA ASN A 500 4.88 -26.46 35.19
C ASN A 500 5.62 -25.12 35.29
N ASN A 501 5.86 -24.63 36.51
CA ASN A 501 6.59 -23.37 36.79
C ASN A 501 7.92 -23.23 36.01
N ALA A 502 8.42 -24.32 35.43
CA ALA A 502 9.66 -24.40 34.64
C ALA A 502 9.69 -23.56 33.34
N ASP A 503 8.56 -23.05 32.81
CA ASP A 503 8.56 -22.29 31.53
C ASP A 503 8.13 -20.82 31.69
N LEU A 504 8.41 -20.22 32.86
CA LEU A 504 8.15 -18.79 33.13
C LEU A 504 9.35 -17.87 32.76
N ARG A 505 10.34 -18.39 32.03
CA ARG A 505 11.58 -17.68 31.69
C ARG A 505 11.37 -16.75 30.49
N PHE A 506 10.65 -15.66 30.72
CA PHE A 506 10.40 -14.62 29.71
C PHE A 506 11.41 -13.47 29.81
N ASN A 507 12.71 -13.79 29.85
CA ASN A 507 13.76 -12.81 30.16
C ASN A 507 14.24 -11.98 28.94
N GLY A 508 13.64 -12.16 27.77
CA GLY A 508 14.06 -11.46 26.55
C GLY A 508 15.34 -12.03 25.90
N GLU A 509 15.88 -13.14 26.40
CA GLU A 509 16.99 -13.85 25.78
C GLU A 509 16.49 -14.83 24.71
N SER A 510 15.53 -15.68 25.09
CA SER A 510 14.96 -16.71 24.21
C SER A 510 13.45 -16.55 24.05
N LYS A 511 12.74 -16.11 25.10
CA LYS A 511 11.28 -15.93 25.10
C LYS A 511 10.87 -14.59 25.69
N VAL A 512 9.74 -14.09 25.22
CA VAL A 512 8.97 -12.99 25.85
C VAL A 512 7.48 -13.31 25.83
N LEU A 513 6.73 -12.58 26.65
CA LEU A 513 5.27 -12.52 26.53
C LEU A 513 4.94 -11.32 25.65
N TYR A 514 4.30 -11.57 24.51
CA TYR A 514 4.00 -10.58 23.49
C TYR A 514 2.52 -10.26 23.44
N TRP A 515 2.18 -8.99 23.33
CA TRP A 515 0.83 -8.53 23.04
C TRP A 515 0.88 -7.47 21.96
N ALA A 516 -0.10 -7.44 21.07
CA ALA A 516 -0.21 -6.36 20.10
C ALA A 516 -1.63 -6.16 19.58
N ASP A 517 -1.87 -4.93 19.14
CA ASP A 517 -2.99 -4.55 18.31
C ASP A 517 -2.49 -3.81 17.03
N VAL A 518 -3.39 -3.12 16.34
CA VAL A 518 -3.07 -2.36 15.12
C VAL A 518 -2.20 -1.12 15.35
N SER A 519 -2.13 -0.62 16.59
CA SER A 519 -1.53 0.66 16.95
C SER A 519 -0.34 0.53 17.91
N SER A 520 -0.30 -0.54 18.67
CA SER A 520 0.66 -0.76 19.75
C SER A 520 1.11 -2.22 19.81
N GLU A 521 2.34 -2.42 20.25
CA GLU A 521 2.89 -3.72 20.61
C GLU A 521 3.63 -3.63 21.95
N ILE A 522 3.55 -4.68 22.76
CA ILE A 522 4.11 -4.71 24.11
C ILE A 522 4.86 -6.02 24.30
N ALA A 523 6.11 -5.92 24.74
CA ALA A 523 6.89 -7.05 25.20
C ALA A 523 6.94 -7.03 26.73
N PHE A 524 6.38 -8.05 27.37
CA PHE A 524 6.52 -8.27 28.80
C PHE A 524 7.75 -9.14 29.05
N VAL A 525 8.70 -8.58 29.80
CA VAL A 525 9.97 -9.21 30.16
C VAL A 525 9.97 -9.47 31.65
N VAL A 526 10.32 -10.69 32.03
CA VAL A 526 10.49 -11.12 33.42
C VAL A 526 11.99 -11.24 33.70
N PRO A 527 12.61 -10.25 34.35
CA PRO A 527 14.07 -10.17 34.42
C PRO A 527 14.70 -11.29 35.24
N THR A 528 15.86 -11.76 34.78
CA THR A 528 16.77 -12.68 35.48
C THR A 528 18.15 -12.05 35.64
N GLU A 529 19.10 -12.74 36.26
CA GLU A 529 20.50 -12.26 36.38
C GLU A 529 21.12 -11.92 35.03
N TRP A 530 20.70 -12.59 33.95
CA TRP A 530 21.10 -12.26 32.58
C TRP A 530 20.87 -10.77 32.25
N ASN A 531 19.72 -10.23 32.65
CA ASN A 531 19.35 -8.84 32.36
C ASN A 531 20.17 -7.82 33.18
N MET A 532 20.83 -8.23 34.27
CA MET A 532 21.75 -7.33 35.01
C MET A 532 23.08 -7.12 34.30
N HIS A 533 23.49 -8.07 33.45
CA HIS A 533 24.75 -8.03 32.72
C HIS A 533 24.59 -7.55 31.27
N CYS A 534 23.35 -7.49 30.78
CA CYS A 534 23.02 -7.00 29.46
C CYS A 534 23.01 -5.47 29.44
N GLU A 535 24.13 -4.85 29.05
CA GLU A 535 24.24 -3.37 28.87
C GLU A 535 23.66 -2.87 27.54
N THR A 536 22.74 -3.62 26.91
CA THR A 536 22.38 -3.38 25.51
C THR A 536 21.11 -2.52 25.41
N ASP A 537 21.35 -1.26 25.04
CA ASP A 537 20.44 -0.24 24.52
C ASP A 537 19.50 0.47 25.52
N GLY A 538 19.98 1.63 25.97
CA GLY A 538 19.21 2.87 26.03
C GLY A 538 18.12 2.97 27.10
N SER A 539 18.12 4.09 27.83
CA SER A 539 16.97 4.49 28.64
C SER A 539 15.67 4.35 27.83
N CYS A 540 14.66 3.71 28.41
CA CYS A 540 13.26 3.87 28.03
C CYS A 540 12.89 5.35 28.18
N LEU A 541 13.31 6.18 27.21
CA LEU A 541 12.89 7.56 27.12
C LEU A 541 11.45 7.53 26.64
N SER A 542 10.52 7.44 27.59
CA SER A 542 9.22 8.06 27.42
C SER A 542 9.49 9.53 27.06
N LEU A 543 9.47 9.85 25.76
CA LEU A 543 9.57 11.21 25.27
C LEU A 543 8.31 11.95 25.71
N CYS A 544 8.36 12.50 26.93
CA CYS A 544 7.42 13.50 27.40
C CYS A 544 7.53 14.70 26.47
N SER A 545 6.58 14.84 25.55
CA SER A 545 6.44 15.97 24.63
C SER A 545 6.53 17.31 25.38
N SER A 546 7.70 17.94 25.33
CA SER A 546 7.90 19.31 25.78
C SER A 546 8.35 20.11 24.56
N HIS A 547 7.47 20.96 24.06
CA HIS A 547 7.75 21.88 22.97
C HIS A 547 8.94 22.78 23.33
N SER A 548 10.08 22.62 22.65
CA SER A 548 11.00 23.72 22.38
C SER A 548 11.86 23.43 21.16
N SER A 549 11.95 24.44 20.30
CA SER A 549 12.53 24.46 18.98
C SER A 549 14.03 24.14 18.92
N GLY A 550 14.46 23.50 17.82
CA GLY A 550 15.78 23.69 17.20
C GLY A 550 16.92 22.78 17.67
N ASP A 551 17.46 22.03 16.69
CA ASP A 551 18.80 21.43 16.62
C ASP A 551 19.29 20.48 17.73
N SER A 552 19.62 19.24 17.31
CA SER A 552 20.91 18.52 17.53
C SER A 552 20.73 17.01 17.72
N LEU A 553 20.77 16.24 16.62
CA LEU A 553 20.98 14.78 16.63
C LEU A 553 22.48 14.47 16.79
N GLN A 554 23.05 14.65 17.98
CA GLN A 554 24.41 14.14 18.26
C GLN A 554 24.74 14.10 19.76
N SER A 555 24.05 13.28 20.57
CA SER A 555 24.56 12.97 21.94
C SER A 555 23.94 11.71 22.57
N ALA A 556 23.99 10.56 21.90
CA ALA A 556 23.51 9.29 22.46
C ALA A 556 24.65 8.35 22.91
N ALA A 557 25.87 8.84 23.13
CA ALA A 557 27.05 8.00 23.38
C ALA A 557 27.72 8.23 24.74
N SER A 558 27.01 8.75 25.76
CA SER A 558 27.60 8.88 27.10
C SER A 558 26.53 8.88 28.20
N ALA A 559 26.29 7.73 28.86
CA ALA A 559 25.99 7.67 30.31
C ALA A 559 25.68 6.23 30.80
N GLY A 560 26.48 5.79 31.78
CA GLY A 560 26.09 5.13 33.05
C GLY A 560 25.09 3.97 33.09
N ASN A 561 25.54 2.85 33.66
CA ASN A 561 24.72 1.70 34.08
C ASN A 561 23.61 2.12 35.06
N VAL A 562 22.34 1.85 34.72
CA VAL A 562 21.15 2.15 35.57
C VAL A 562 21.09 1.24 36.81
N TRP A 563 21.73 0.07 36.77
CA TRP A 563 21.73 -0.91 37.86
C TRP A 563 22.73 -0.61 38.97
N ALA A 564 23.69 0.30 38.73
CA ALA A 564 24.68 0.72 39.72
C ALA A 564 24.33 2.10 40.26
N ARG A 565 23.76 2.15 41.46
CA ARG A 565 23.65 3.40 42.22
C ARG A 565 25.06 3.79 42.67
N ALA A 566 25.65 4.81 42.06
CA ALA A 566 26.87 5.43 42.57
C ALA A 566 26.61 5.92 43.99
N THR A 567 27.21 5.26 44.97
CA THR A 567 27.32 5.75 46.33
C THR A 567 28.35 6.87 46.32
N ASP A 568 27.93 8.11 46.07
CA ASP A 568 28.75 9.26 46.43
C ASP A 568 27.90 10.40 46.99
N ALA A 569 28.36 10.89 48.13
CA ALA A 569 27.72 11.90 48.94
C ALA A 569 27.77 13.27 48.27
N ASN A 570 26.68 13.70 47.66
CA ASN A 570 26.36 15.13 47.57
C ASN A 570 24.85 15.31 47.40
N ALA A 571 24.15 15.32 48.53
CA ALA A 571 22.74 15.65 48.58
C ALA A 571 22.58 17.17 48.62
N GLU A 572 22.18 17.78 47.50
CA GLU A 572 21.32 18.98 47.50
C GLU A 572 20.86 19.31 46.06
N ASN A 573 19.56 19.10 45.82
CA ASN A 573 18.73 19.40 44.64
C ASN A 573 18.31 18.22 43.75
N ALA A 574 17.29 17.49 44.21
CA ALA A 574 16.37 16.79 43.30
C ALA A 574 14.93 17.08 43.76
N LYS A 575 14.20 17.88 42.98
CA LYS A 575 12.77 18.07 43.15
C LYS A 575 12.06 16.75 42.86
N THR A 576 11.18 16.36 43.78
CA THR A 576 10.39 15.14 43.77
C THR A 576 9.42 15.10 42.59
N GLN A 577 9.67 14.20 41.63
CA GLN A 577 8.71 13.85 40.58
C GLN A 577 8.15 12.45 40.89
N LYS A 578 6.84 12.38 41.18
CA LYS A 578 6.13 11.15 41.56
C LYS A 578 6.08 10.17 40.38
N SER A 579 6.49 8.93 40.61
CA SER A 579 6.18 7.79 39.76
C SER A 579 4.67 7.57 39.71
N ARG A 580 4.11 7.42 38.50
CA ARG A 580 2.75 6.94 38.31
C ARG A 580 2.79 5.41 38.40
N ASN A 581 2.47 4.88 39.57
CA ASN A 581 2.10 3.48 39.71
C ASN A 581 0.75 3.28 39.01
N LEU A 582 0.72 2.49 37.94
CA LEU A 582 -0.51 1.85 37.48
C LEU A 582 -0.68 0.61 38.36
N SER A 583 -1.53 0.71 39.39
CA SER A 583 -2.18 -0.47 39.95
C SER A 583 -3.32 -0.83 39.01
N LEU A 584 -3.35 -2.07 38.53
CA LEU A 584 -4.56 -2.66 37.98
C LEU A 584 -5.68 -2.64 39.02
#